data_AF-A0AAV9UF97-F1
#
_entry.id   AF-A0AAV9UF97-F1
#
_cell.length_a   1.000
_cell.length_b   1.000
_cell.length_c   1.000
_cell.angle_alpha   90.00
_cell.angle_beta   90.00
_cell.angle_gamma   90.00
#
_symmetry.space_group_name_H-M   'P 1'
#
loop_
_entity.id
_entity.type
_entity.pdbx_description
1 polymer ?
#
loop_
_entity_poly.entity_id
_entity_poly.type
_entity_poly.pdbx_seq_one_letter_code
_entity_poly.pdbx_strand_id
1 'polypeptide(L)'
;MVKPLHFKGDKKPLKATKRKRADDDESAATCTSLSASTAEKFGAGASTAVVGTSSRDVEKKEKEREKERRVVSEDVDADDGWVNSDSLDDIRGPVIFAFASSPPTCLACDANGKVFASVLRDVDGEDLATAEPHDVRQVWTPTRIPSSTKFAFKGHHGRYLACDKIGLLSATRDAMGPEEEFIPVKTETGWGLQDCRERFLRAEEKSVGASSNKAGAVGAVVEIRGDAESIGFGETWVIRGQRRFKTKVRKEGAKEERISRRELEKLAGQQLDDDQVRILKKARREGALQSALLDIRQKKKRDKFAW
;
A
#
# COMPACT_ATOMS: atom_id res chain seq x y z
N MET A 1 46.10 2.62 56.55
CA MET A 1 45.18 1.66 57.20
C MET A 1 43.81 2.33 57.29
N VAL A 2 42.88 2.00 56.39
CA VAL A 2 41.58 2.71 56.24
C VAL A 2 40.47 1.66 56.12
N LYS A 3 39.30 1.92 56.75
CA LYS A 3 38.19 0.96 56.83
C LYS A 3 37.26 1.10 55.59
N PRO A 4 36.83 0.00 54.94
CA PRO A 4 35.91 0.07 53.81
C PRO A 4 34.47 0.36 54.24
N LEU A 5 33.82 1.32 53.57
CA LEU A 5 32.42 1.66 53.78
C LEU A 5 31.49 0.66 53.07
N HIS A 6 30.43 0.22 53.74
CA HIS A 6 29.45 -0.71 53.16
C HIS A 6 28.30 0.03 52.48
N PHE A 7 27.93 -0.39 51.27
CA PHE A 7 26.78 0.13 50.54
C PHE A 7 25.55 -0.77 50.76
N LYS A 8 24.38 -0.17 51.07
CA LYS A 8 23.09 -0.89 51.13
C LYS A 8 22.46 -0.86 49.74
N GLY A 9 22.27 -2.02 49.10
CA GLY A 9 21.56 -2.11 47.82
C GLY A 9 21.33 -3.53 47.31
N ASP A 10 22.37 -4.37 47.28
CA ASP A 10 22.30 -5.67 46.60
C ASP A 10 21.48 -6.73 47.36
N LYS A 11 20.45 -7.26 46.69
CA LYS A 11 19.86 -8.58 46.99
C LYS A 11 19.83 -9.44 45.73
N LYS A 12 20.56 -10.55 45.75
CA LYS A 12 20.67 -11.54 44.66
C LYS A 12 19.52 -12.57 44.73
N PRO A 13 19.18 -13.25 43.62
CA PRO A 13 17.94 -14.01 43.49
C PRO A 13 17.94 -15.35 44.24
N LEU A 14 16.75 -15.78 44.67
CA LEU A 14 16.51 -17.09 45.27
C LEU A 14 16.15 -18.14 44.19
N LYS A 15 16.63 -19.37 44.37
CA LYS A 15 16.41 -20.50 43.46
C LYS A 15 15.19 -21.35 43.87
N ALA A 16 14.62 -22.05 42.91
CA ALA A 16 13.50 -22.98 43.10
C ALA A 16 13.87 -24.22 43.96
N THR A 17 12.87 -24.87 44.55
CA THR A 17 12.94 -26.23 45.11
C THR A 17 11.57 -26.93 44.98
N LYS A 18 11.56 -28.27 44.94
CA LYS A 18 10.46 -29.12 44.44
C LYS A 18 10.06 -30.21 45.47
N ARG A 19 8.77 -30.30 45.83
CA ARG A 19 8.04 -31.39 46.57
C ARG A 19 6.55 -30.97 46.71
N LYS A 20 5.60 -31.79 47.18
CA LYS A 20 5.10 -33.14 46.78
C LYS A 20 3.68 -33.28 47.40
N ARG A 21 2.78 -34.12 46.86
CA ARG A 21 1.34 -34.23 47.23
C ARG A 21 1.06 -34.78 48.65
N ALA A 22 -0.03 -34.31 49.26
CA ALA A 22 -1.14 -35.03 49.90
C ALA A 22 -2.22 -34.01 50.35
N ASP A 23 -3.41 -34.39 50.80
CA ASP A 23 -4.64 -34.85 50.09
C ASP A 23 -5.84 -34.57 51.06
N ASP A 24 -7.05 -35.13 50.85
CA ASP A 24 -8.31 -34.99 51.62
C ASP A 24 -9.03 -33.60 51.49
N ASP A 25 -10.15 -33.45 50.76
CA ASP A 25 -11.57 -33.81 51.02
C ASP A 25 -12.33 -32.90 52.03
N GLU A 26 -13.58 -32.48 51.83
CA GLU A 26 -14.54 -32.55 50.69
C GLU A 26 -15.15 -31.11 50.51
N SER A 27 -16.15 -30.70 49.71
CA SER A 27 -17.25 -31.27 48.89
C SER A 27 -17.68 -30.20 47.84
N ALA A 28 -18.60 -30.33 46.86
CA ALA A 28 -19.50 -31.39 46.38
C ALA A 28 -19.89 -31.10 44.88
N ALA A 29 -20.78 -31.93 44.30
CA ALA A 29 -21.89 -31.60 43.36
C ALA A 29 -21.71 -30.55 42.20
N THR A 30 -21.93 -30.85 40.91
CA THR A 30 -22.22 -32.15 40.22
C THR A 30 -22.01 -32.05 38.69
N CYS A 31 -21.55 -33.14 38.07
CA CYS A 31 -21.84 -33.71 36.71
C CYS A 31 -22.07 -32.82 35.44
N THR A 32 -21.80 -33.26 34.20
CA THR A 32 -21.45 -34.61 33.68
C THR A 32 -20.53 -34.48 32.46
N SER A 33 -19.79 -35.54 32.12
CA SER A 33 -18.94 -35.67 30.92
C SER A 33 -19.19 -37.02 30.22
N LEU A 34 -18.18 -37.56 29.52
CA LEU A 34 -18.13 -38.91 28.89
C LEU A 34 -18.84 -39.05 27.52
N SER A 35 -18.38 -39.91 26.59
CA SER A 35 -17.07 -40.60 26.44
C SER A 35 -16.90 -41.13 25.01
N ALA A 36 -15.71 -41.63 24.66
CA ALA A 36 -15.40 -42.19 23.35
C ALA A 36 -15.40 -43.75 23.32
N SER A 37 -15.38 -44.27 22.08
CA SER A 37 -14.81 -45.57 21.63
C SER A 37 -15.66 -46.86 21.64
N THR A 38 -15.58 -47.58 20.50
CA THR A 38 -15.20 -49.03 20.38
C THR A 38 -16.15 -49.96 19.57
N ALA A 39 -15.55 -50.62 18.55
CA ALA A 39 -15.85 -51.94 17.95
C ALA A 39 -17.00 -52.21 16.93
N GLU A 40 -16.57 -52.76 15.78
CA GLU A 40 -17.06 -54.00 15.12
C GLU A 40 -18.40 -54.09 14.33
N LYS A 41 -18.26 -53.98 12.99
CA LYS A 41 -18.41 -55.10 11.99
C LYS A 41 -19.71 -55.24 11.13
N PHE A 42 -19.47 -55.72 9.90
CA PHE A 42 -20.36 -56.25 8.84
C PHE A 42 -21.31 -55.31 8.08
N GLY A 43 -21.38 -55.53 6.75
CA GLY A 43 -22.29 -54.87 5.80
C GLY A 43 -21.60 -54.51 4.48
N ALA A 44 -21.76 -55.33 3.43
CA ALA A 44 -21.11 -55.13 2.13
C ALA A 44 -22.08 -54.64 1.05
N GLY A 45 -21.63 -53.73 0.18
CA GLY A 45 -22.38 -53.26 -0.99
C GLY A 45 -21.54 -52.33 -1.87
N ALA A 46 -21.33 -52.71 -3.12
CA ALA A 46 -20.71 -51.86 -4.14
C ALA A 46 -21.72 -50.78 -4.62
N SER A 47 -21.37 -49.67 -5.27
CA SER A 47 -20.17 -49.44 -6.10
C SER A 47 -19.79 -47.96 -6.12
N THR A 48 -18.51 -47.64 -6.37
CA THR A 48 -18.10 -46.29 -6.77
C THR A 48 -17.02 -46.39 -7.83
N ALA A 49 -17.25 -45.78 -8.99
CA ALA A 49 -16.31 -45.83 -10.10
C ALA A 49 -15.04 -45.05 -9.78
N VAL A 50 -13.89 -45.72 -9.81
CA VAL A 50 -12.58 -45.06 -9.72
C VAL A 50 -12.33 -44.34 -11.04
N VAL A 51 -12.70 -43.06 -11.10
CA VAL A 51 -12.28 -42.17 -12.19
C VAL A 51 -10.77 -41.94 -12.02
N GLY A 52 -9.98 -42.76 -12.69
CA GLY A 52 -8.53 -42.65 -12.76
C GLY A 52 -8.12 -41.35 -13.45
N THR A 53 -8.07 -40.27 -12.67
CA THR A 53 -7.50 -38.98 -13.11
C THR A 53 -6.07 -39.24 -13.55
N SER A 54 -5.74 -38.98 -14.81
CA SER A 54 -4.42 -39.39 -15.31
C SER A 54 -3.33 -38.59 -14.61
N SER A 55 -2.16 -39.20 -14.41
CA SER A 55 -1.02 -38.51 -13.79
C SER A 55 -0.63 -37.23 -14.54
N ARG A 56 -0.89 -37.16 -15.85
CA ARG A 56 -0.70 -35.98 -16.69
C ARG A 56 -1.68 -34.84 -16.36
N ASP A 57 -2.91 -35.15 -15.98
CA ASP A 57 -3.90 -34.13 -15.58
C ASP A 57 -3.57 -33.54 -14.20
N VAL A 58 -3.03 -34.38 -13.29
CA VAL A 58 -2.52 -33.92 -11.99
C VAL A 58 -1.29 -33.02 -12.20
N GLU A 59 -0.26 -33.50 -12.93
CA GLU A 59 0.93 -32.71 -13.27
C GLU A 59 0.57 -31.38 -13.95
N LYS A 60 -0.38 -31.39 -14.90
CA LYS A 60 -0.80 -30.19 -15.62
C LYS A 60 -1.45 -29.19 -14.66
N LYS A 61 -2.32 -29.65 -13.76
CA LYS A 61 -3.01 -28.81 -12.78
C LYS A 61 -2.08 -28.28 -11.68
N GLU A 62 -1.03 -29.03 -11.33
CA GLU A 62 0.05 -28.54 -10.48
C GLU A 62 0.91 -27.51 -11.20
N LYS A 63 1.31 -27.75 -12.45
CA LYS A 63 2.09 -26.79 -13.26
C LYS A 63 1.31 -25.51 -13.58
N GLU A 64 -0.01 -25.59 -13.79
CA GLU A 64 -0.87 -24.42 -13.91
C GLU A 64 -0.95 -23.65 -12.57
N ARG A 65 -1.10 -24.33 -11.43
CA ARG A 65 -1.09 -23.69 -10.10
C ARG A 65 0.27 -23.12 -9.68
N GLU A 66 1.38 -23.75 -10.05
CA GLU A 66 2.72 -23.21 -9.81
C GLU A 66 2.94 -21.97 -10.67
N LYS A 67 2.47 -21.98 -11.93
CA LYS A 67 2.56 -20.84 -12.83
C LYS A 67 1.64 -19.68 -12.41
N GLU A 68 0.43 -19.96 -11.95
CA GLU A 68 -0.42 -18.95 -11.29
C GLU A 68 0.26 -18.37 -10.05
N ARG A 69 0.85 -19.22 -9.20
CA ARG A 69 1.59 -18.75 -8.01
C ARG A 69 2.80 -17.89 -8.36
N ARG A 70 3.59 -18.23 -9.38
CA ARG A 70 4.73 -17.43 -9.83
C ARG A 70 4.30 -16.10 -10.44
N VAL A 71 3.27 -16.09 -11.29
CA VAL A 71 2.72 -14.84 -11.84
C VAL A 71 2.19 -13.94 -10.72
N VAL A 72 1.50 -14.51 -9.72
CA VAL A 72 1.00 -13.76 -8.56
C VAL A 72 2.14 -13.24 -7.66
N SER A 73 3.25 -13.96 -7.48
CA SER A 73 4.41 -13.40 -6.76
C SER A 73 5.13 -12.32 -7.56
N GLU A 74 5.38 -12.55 -8.86
CA GLU A 74 6.07 -11.60 -9.74
C GLU A 74 5.29 -10.28 -9.90
N ASP A 75 3.95 -10.33 -9.97
CA ASP A 75 3.09 -9.12 -9.96
C ASP A 75 3.09 -8.41 -8.58
N VAL A 76 3.24 -9.11 -7.46
CA VAL A 76 3.25 -8.53 -6.10
C VAL A 76 4.60 -7.87 -5.79
N ASP A 77 5.71 -8.58 -6.01
CA ASP A 77 7.06 -8.09 -5.77
C ASP A 77 7.37 -6.83 -6.62
N ALA A 78 6.77 -6.73 -7.81
CA ALA A 78 6.87 -5.56 -8.68
C ALA A 78 6.01 -4.35 -8.24
N ASP A 79 5.02 -4.54 -7.37
CA ASP A 79 4.03 -3.53 -6.94
C ASP A 79 4.25 -2.99 -5.51
N ASP A 80 5.18 -3.55 -4.73
CA ASP A 80 5.45 -3.13 -3.34
C ASP A 80 6.39 -1.92 -3.19
N GLY A 81 7.07 -1.49 -4.28
CA GLY A 81 7.94 -0.29 -4.28
C GLY A 81 7.18 1.03 -4.18
N TRP A 82 7.86 2.10 -3.74
CA TRP A 82 7.27 3.43 -3.57
C TRP A 82 7.29 4.27 -4.86
N VAL A 83 6.30 5.16 -5.01
CA VAL A 83 6.14 6.05 -6.19
C VAL A 83 5.55 7.41 -5.79
N ASN A 84 5.98 8.47 -6.47
CA ASN A 84 5.46 9.83 -6.24
C ASN A 84 3.98 9.92 -6.69
N SER A 85 3.16 10.67 -5.95
CA SER A 85 1.75 10.92 -6.29
C SER A 85 1.64 12.11 -7.26
N ASP A 86 1.06 11.89 -8.44
CA ASP A 86 0.89 12.93 -9.47
C ASP A 86 -0.50 13.59 -9.42
N SER A 87 -1.47 12.89 -8.84
CA SER A 87 -2.88 13.27 -8.75
C SER A 87 -3.46 12.96 -7.37
N LEU A 88 -4.59 13.60 -7.03
CA LEU A 88 -5.32 13.37 -5.77
C LEU A 88 -5.81 11.91 -5.63
N ASP A 89 -5.98 11.18 -6.74
CA ASP A 89 -6.41 9.79 -6.74
C ASP A 89 -5.26 8.78 -6.61
N ASP A 90 -4.01 9.26 -6.55
CA ASP A 90 -2.82 8.48 -6.15
C ASP A 90 -2.57 8.53 -4.64
N ILE A 91 -3.20 9.47 -3.91
CA ILE A 91 -3.05 9.65 -2.45
C ILE A 91 -3.95 8.64 -1.72
N ARG A 92 -3.60 7.35 -1.83
CA ARG A 92 -4.39 6.21 -1.33
C ARG A 92 -3.49 5.12 -0.74
N GLY A 93 -4.03 4.37 0.23
CA GLY A 93 -3.24 3.37 0.96
C GLY A 93 -2.17 4.03 1.83
N PRO A 94 -1.06 3.33 2.17
CA PRO A 94 0.07 3.92 2.87
C PRO A 94 0.84 4.94 2.02
N VAL A 95 1.07 6.13 2.59
CA VAL A 95 1.85 7.23 2.00
C VAL A 95 2.88 7.75 2.99
N ILE A 96 3.88 8.47 2.48
CA ILE A 96 4.82 9.30 3.24
C ILE A 96 4.79 10.73 2.73
N PHE A 97 5.18 11.67 3.59
CA PHE A 97 5.41 13.07 3.25
C PHE A 97 6.91 13.35 3.41
N ALA A 98 7.64 13.40 2.30
CA ALA A 98 9.06 13.74 2.28
C ALA A 98 9.27 15.26 2.08
N PHE A 99 10.36 15.79 2.61
CA PHE A 99 10.73 17.21 2.59
C PHE A 99 12.22 17.41 2.26
N ALA A 100 12.50 18.45 1.48
CA ALA A 100 13.83 18.78 0.95
C ALA A 100 14.68 19.59 1.96
N SER A 101 14.97 18.98 3.11
CA SER A 101 15.97 19.45 4.09
C SER A 101 17.34 18.81 3.86
N SER A 102 18.37 19.31 4.57
CA SER A 102 19.70 18.69 4.61
C SER A 102 20.01 18.14 6.01
N PRO A 103 19.93 16.81 6.25
CA PRO A 103 19.57 15.74 5.32
C PRO A 103 18.05 15.67 5.05
N PRO A 104 17.60 14.93 4.01
CA PRO A 104 16.18 14.73 3.71
C PRO A 104 15.37 14.22 4.92
N THR A 105 14.20 14.80 5.15
CA THR A 105 13.31 14.42 6.25
C THR A 105 11.92 14.04 5.79
N CYS A 106 11.16 13.41 6.66
CA CYS A 106 9.76 13.07 6.46
C CYS A 106 8.92 13.36 7.71
N LEU A 107 7.64 13.66 7.51
CA LEU A 107 6.69 13.89 8.59
C LEU A 107 6.39 12.56 9.30
N ALA A 108 6.80 12.44 10.56
CA ALA A 108 6.68 11.22 11.36
C ALA A 108 5.94 11.48 12.69
N CYS A 109 5.48 10.41 13.34
CA CYS A 109 4.80 10.51 14.63
C CYS A 109 5.29 9.50 15.67
N ASP A 110 5.18 9.87 16.94
CA ASP A 110 5.46 9.03 18.10
C ASP A 110 4.19 8.29 18.59
N ALA A 111 4.35 7.22 19.35
CA ALA A 111 3.22 6.52 19.98
C ALA A 111 2.41 7.42 20.94
N ASN A 112 3.05 8.47 21.50
CA ASN A 112 2.39 9.50 22.29
C ASN A 112 1.60 10.53 21.47
N GLY A 113 1.57 10.42 20.12
CA GLY A 113 0.91 11.39 19.24
C GLY A 113 1.70 12.69 19.02
N LYS A 114 3.00 12.74 19.34
CA LYS A 114 3.86 13.88 18.96
C LYS A 114 4.32 13.74 17.52
N VAL A 115 4.06 14.76 16.69
CA VAL A 115 4.59 14.86 15.32
C VAL A 115 6.00 15.48 15.34
N PHE A 116 6.87 15.02 14.44
CA PHE A 116 8.25 15.49 14.30
C PHE A 116 8.80 15.16 12.90
N ALA A 117 9.87 15.84 12.48
CA ALA A 117 10.62 15.44 11.29
C ALA A 117 11.56 14.27 11.62
N SER A 118 11.40 13.14 10.93
CA SER A 118 12.37 12.04 10.94
C SER A 118 13.28 12.15 9.74
N VAL A 119 14.58 11.95 9.91
CA VAL A 119 15.52 11.80 8.78
C VAL A 119 15.17 10.54 7.99
N LEU A 120 15.19 10.66 6.66
CA LEU A 120 15.17 9.56 5.71
C LEU A 120 16.63 9.12 5.48
N ARG A 121 16.92 7.81 5.58
CA ARG A 121 18.29 7.30 5.42
C ARG A 121 18.59 6.77 4.03
N ASP A 122 17.57 6.20 3.40
CA ASP A 122 17.67 5.48 2.13
C ASP A 122 17.17 6.40 1.02
N VAL A 123 17.98 7.43 0.72
CA VAL A 123 17.77 8.44 -0.33
C VAL A 123 19.08 8.63 -1.08
N ASP A 124 19.06 8.50 -2.40
CA ASP A 124 20.25 8.66 -3.25
C ASP A 124 20.55 10.15 -3.49
N GLY A 125 21.06 10.82 -2.45
CA GLY A 125 21.37 12.24 -2.45
C GLY A 125 20.16 13.12 -2.12
N GLU A 126 19.92 14.15 -2.94
CA GLU A 126 18.81 15.11 -2.75
C GLU A 126 17.51 14.68 -3.45
N ASP A 127 17.52 13.61 -4.27
CA ASP A 127 16.34 13.20 -5.03
C ASP A 127 15.32 12.42 -4.18
N LEU A 128 14.33 13.17 -3.68
CA LEU A 128 13.17 12.64 -2.96
C LEU A 128 12.35 11.63 -3.79
N ALA A 129 12.55 11.48 -5.10
CA ALA A 129 11.91 10.43 -5.90
C ALA A 129 12.42 9.02 -5.59
N THR A 130 13.49 8.84 -4.82
CA THR A 130 13.93 7.53 -4.29
C THR A 130 13.42 7.24 -2.88
N ALA A 131 13.26 8.25 -2.03
CA ALA A 131 13.08 8.15 -0.59
C ALA A 131 12.03 7.13 -0.08
N GLU A 132 12.46 6.05 0.56
CA GLU A 132 11.57 5.02 1.15
C GLU A 132 11.49 5.14 2.69
N PRO A 133 10.37 4.77 3.34
CA PRO A 133 10.25 4.80 4.80
C PRO A 133 11.03 3.67 5.47
N HIS A 134 12.03 4.03 6.27
CA HIS A 134 12.74 3.09 7.14
C HIS A 134 11.91 2.72 8.39
N ASP A 135 11.04 3.61 8.89
CA ASP A 135 10.28 3.40 10.12
C ASP A 135 8.77 3.52 9.87
N VAL A 136 7.98 2.58 10.40
CA VAL A 136 6.50 2.61 10.37
C VAL A 136 5.95 3.95 10.90
N ARG A 137 6.68 4.63 11.78
CA ARG A 137 6.36 5.96 12.32
C ARG A 137 6.30 7.07 11.28
N GLN A 138 6.94 6.88 10.13
CA GLN A 138 6.99 7.79 8.99
C GLN A 138 5.78 7.62 8.04
N VAL A 139 5.04 6.52 8.21
CA VAL A 139 3.97 6.10 7.30
C VAL A 139 2.59 6.54 7.81
N TRP A 140 1.81 7.09 6.89
CA TRP A 140 0.46 7.59 7.10
C TRP A 140 -0.53 6.91 6.16
N THR A 141 -1.79 6.78 6.58
CA THR A 141 -2.88 6.23 5.76
C THR A 141 -3.93 7.31 5.51
N PRO A 142 -3.91 8.00 4.35
CA PRO A 142 -5.01 8.82 3.86
C PRO A 142 -6.36 8.11 3.89
N THR A 143 -7.32 8.78 4.51
CA THR A 143 -8.76 8.52 4.37
C THR A 143 -9.37 9.73 3.66
N ARG A 144 -9.76 9.59 2.39
CA ARG A 144 -10.46 10.65 1.65
C ARG A 144 -11.88 10.79 2.18
N ILE A 145 -12.29 12.02 2.50
CA ILE A 145 -13.61 12.30 3.06
C ILE A 145 -14.66 12.23 1.93
N PRO A 146 -15.74 11.44 2.08
CA PRO A 146 -16.81 11.35 1.08
C PRO A 146 -17.39 12.72 0.73
N SER A 147 -17.76 12.92 -0.54
CA SER A 147 -18.25 14.19 -1.07
C SER A 147 -17.26 15.38 -0.98
N SER A 148 -15.97 15.15 -0.73
CA SER A 148 -14.96 16.20 -0.58
C SER A 148 -13.64 15.93 -1.33
N THR A 149 -12.82 16.97 -1.40
CA THR A 149 -11.38 16.94 -1.72
C THR A 149 -10.50 16.81 -0.48
N LYS A 150 -11.09 16.86 0.73
CA LYS A 150 -10.40 16.70 2.02
C LYS A 150 -9.95 15.25 2.28
N PHE A 151 -8.85 15.11 2.99
CA PHE A 151 -8.25 13.87 3.47
C PHE A 151 -7.90 13.99 4.96
N ALA A 152 -8.11 12.93 5.72
CA ALA A 152 -7.56 12.78 7.06
C ALA A 152 -6.45 11.73 7.05
N PHE A 153 -5.29 12.02 7.66
CA PHE A 153 -4.11 11.15 7.60
C PHE A 153 -3.93 10.38 8.90
N LYS A 154 -4.05 9.05 8.85
CA LYS A 154 -3.96 8.17 10.02
C LYS A 154 -2.55 7.60 10.20
N GLY A 155 -1.90 7.87 11.33
CA GLY A 155 -0.56 7.37 11.64
C GLY A 155 -0.55 5.92 12.15
N HIS A 156 0.65 5.32 12.20
CA HIS A 156 0.88 3.92 12.62
C HIS A 156 0.18 3.47 13.91
N HIS A 157 0.02 4.37 14.88
CA HIS A 157 -0.58 4.13 16.20
C HIS A 157 -2.12 4.31 16.21
N GLY A 158 -2.74 4.44 15.04
CA GLY A 158 -4.20 4.43 14.88
C GLY A 158 -4.90 5.78 15.07
N ARG A 159 -4.16 6.89 15.13
CA ARG A 159 -4.69 8.25 15.33
C ARG A 159 -4.51 9.13 14.11
N TYR A 160 -5.34 10.16 13.99
CA TYR A 160 -5.29 11.13 12.90
C TYR A 160 -4.32 12.27 13.21
N LEU A 161 -3.56 12.69 12.20
CA LEU A 161 -2.83 13.96 12.18
C LEU A 161 -3.82 15.10 12.40
N ALA A 162 -3.45 16.06 13.23
CA ALA A 162 -4.27 17.20 13.63
C ALA A 162 -3.41 18.49 13.69
N CYS A 163 -3.99 19.62 13.29
CA CYS A 163 -3.37 20.94 13.34
C CYS A 163 -4.11 21.83 14.36
N ASP A 164 -3.44 22.28 15.42
CA ASP A 164 -3.98 23.27 16.37
C ASP A 164 -3.89 24.70 15.79
N LYS A 165 -4.68 25.62 16.35
CA LYS A 165 -4.83 27.04 15.97
C LYS A 165 -3.51 27.83 15.99
N ILE A 166 -2.50 27.33 16.70
CA ILE A 166 -1.16 27.91 16.85
C ILE A 166 -0.14 27.25 15.89
N GLY A 167 -0.62 26.48 14.90
CA GLY A 167 0.21 25.75 13.95
C GLY A 167 0.96 24.55 14.54
N LEU A 168 0.55 24.03 15.69
CA LEU A 168 1.18 22.86 16.31
C LEU A 168 0.54 21.57 15.77
N LEU A 169 1.36 20.69 15.22
CA LEU A 169 0.93 19.37 14.73
C LEU A 169 0.96 18.33 15.86
N SER A 170 -0.13 17.57 15.98
CA SER A 170 -0.22 16.38 16.85
C SER A 170 -0.91 15.23 16.12
N ALA A 171 -0.88 14.03 16.67
CA ALA A 171 -1.76 12.93 16.28
C ALA A 171 -2.37 12.28 17.53
N THR A 172 -3.23 13.03 18.22
CA THR A 172 -3.79 12.63 19.52
C THR A 172 -5.27 12.27 19.48
N ARG A 173 -5.93 12.41 18.31
CA ARG A 173 -7.35 12.09 18.14
C ARG A 173 -7.56 10.74 17.44
N ASP A 174 -8.46 9.93 18.00
CA ASP A 174 -8.86 8.64 17.42
C ASP A 174 -9.98 8.81 16.35
N ALA A 175 -10.54 10.01 16.20
CA ALA A 175 -11.61 10.38 15.27
C ALA A 175 -11.21 11.56 14.38
N MET A 176 -11.90 11.70 13.23
CA MET A 176 -11.71 12.82 12.30
C MET A 176 -12.66 13.96 12.69
N GLY A 177 -12.12 15.07 13.21
CA GLY A 177 -12.78 16.36 13.33
C GLY A 177 -12.18 17.38 12.36
N PRO A 178 -12.60 18.67 12.42
CA PRO A 178 -12.13 19.69 11.48
C PRO A 178 -10.60 19.90 11.50
N GLU A 179 -9.99 19.79 12.68
CA GLU A 179 -8.55 20.00 12.88
C GLU A 179 -7.71 18.85 12.29
N GLU A 180 -8.36 17.74 11.91
CA GLU A 180 -7.78 16.58 11.23
C GLU A 180 -8.05 16.55 9.70
N GLU A 181 -8.74 17.56 9.15
CA GLU A 181 -9.08 17.66 7.72
C GLU A 181 -8.06 18.48 6.93
N PHE A 182 -7.32 17.83 6.02
CA PHE A 182 -6.35 18.48 5.14
C PHE A 182 -6.76 18.43 3.67
N ILE A 183 -6.41 19.47 2.91
CA ILE A 183 -6.57 19.53 1.45
C ILE A 183 -5.18 19.54 0.81
N PRO A 184 -4.78 18.46 0.09
CA PRO A 184 -3.57 18.48 -0.71
C PRO A 184 -3.74 19.42 -1.91
N VAL A 185 -2.93 20.47 -1.97
CA VAL A 185 -2.88 21.43 -3.08
C VAL A 185 -1.66 21.11 -3.94
N LYS A 186 -1.86 20.83 -5.24
CA LYS A 186 -0.74 20.53 -6.13
C LYS A 186 0.00 21.80 -6.55
N THR A 187 1.32 21.73 -6.49
CA THR A 187 2.27 22.78 -6.88
C THR A 187 3.14 22.25 -8.04
N GLU A 188 3.88 23.13 -8.73
CA GLU A 188 4.79 22.72 -9.82
C GLU A 188 5.89 21.74 -9.33
N THR A 189 6.35 21.92 -8.10
CA THR A 189 7.44 21.20 -7.45
C THR A 189 7.00 20.05 -6.52
N GLY A 190 5.70 19.91 -6.23
CA GLY A 190 5.22 18.96 -5.22
C GLY A 190 3.80 19.27 -4.75
N TRP A 191 3.57 19.17 -3.44
CA TRP A 191 2.28 19.33 -2.80
C TRP A 191 2.36 20.24 -1.56
N GLY A 192 1.52 21.27 -1.49
CA GLY A 192 1.15 21.89 -0.22
C GLY A 192 0.08 21.07 0.50
N LEU A 193 0.09 21.06 1.83
CA LEU A 193 -1.00 20.51 2.64
C LEU A 193 -1.69 21.64 3.38
N GLN A 194 -2.95 21.91 3.04
CA GLN A 194 -3.75 22.99 3.61
C GLN A 194 -4.63 22.46 4.75
N ASP A 195 -4.60 23.09 5.92
CA ASP A 195 -5.46 22.85 7.08
C ASP A 195 -6.86 23.47 6.89
N CYS A 196 -7.82 23.07 7.71
CA CYS A 196 -9.17 23.64 7.80
C CYS A 196 -9.23 25.17 8.00
N ARG A 197 -8.12 25.80 8.42
CA ARG A 197 -7.96 27.25 8.62
C ARG A 197 -7.28 27.95 7.43
N GLU A 198 -7.22 27.28 6.29
CA GLU A 198 -6.59 27.73 5.04
C GLU A 198 -5.05 27.92 5.11
N ARG A 199 -4.42 27.62 6.25
CA ARG A 199 -2.96 27.63 6.47
C ARG A 199 -2.28 26.39 5.89
N PHE A 200 -1.00 26.48 5.55
CA PHE A 200 -0.21 25.38 5.00
C PHE A 200 0.75 24.76 6.03
N LEU A 201 1.01 23.46 5.90
CA LEU A 201 2.07 22.77 6.63
C LEU A 201 3.45 23.18 6.11
N ARG A 202 4.30 23.63 7.03
CA ARG A 202 5.66 24.12 6.80
C ARG A 202 6.65 23.26 7.57
N ALA A 203 7.72 22.84 6.90
CA ALA A 203 8.95 22.39 7.52
C ALA A 203 9.96 23.56 7.50
N GLU A 204 10.54 23.88 8.66
CA GLU A 204 11.58 24.89 8.79
C GLU A 204 12.85 24.24 9.35
N GLU A 205 13.92 24.25 8.54
CA GLU A 205 15.23 23.77 8.96
C GLU A 205 15.89 24.79 9.89
N LYS A 206 15.91 24.50 11.19
CA LYS A 206 16.57 25.34 12.19
C LYS A 206 17.99 24.84 12.42
N SER A 207 18.96 25.65 12.01
CA SER A 207 20.36 25.42 12.38
C SER A 207 20.51 25.55 13.90
N VAL A 208 20.83 24.44 14.57
CA VAL A 208 21.06 24.44 16.01
C VAL A 208 22.45 25.03 16.28
N GLY A 209 22.51 26.35 16.40
CA GLY A 209 23.67 27.04 16.95
C GLY A 209 24.02 26.48 18.33
N ALA A 210 25.30 26.57 18.71
CA ALA A 210 25.93 25.85 19.83
C ALA A 210 25.50 26.31 21.26
N SER A 211 24.21 26.46 21.49
CA SER A 211 23.57 26.91 22.73
C SER A 211 22.75 25.80 23.42
N SER A 212 22.31 24.77 22.68
CA SER A 212 21.63 23.62 23.30
C SER A 212 22.66 22.62 23.88
N ASN A 213 22.68 22.44 25.20
CA ASN A 213 23.56 21.51 25.93
C ASN A 213 23.19 20.03 25.73
N LYS A 214 23.05 19.58 24.48
CA LYS A 214 22.77 18.19 24.11
C LYS A 214 23.88 17.64 23.22
N ALA A 215 25.03 17.38 23.83
CA ALA A 215 26.23 16.88 23.16
C ALA A 215 25.93 15.64 22.30
N GLY A 216 26.28 15.69 21.02
CA GLY A 216 26.12 14.60 20.05
C GLY A 216 25.30 14.93 18.80
N ALA A 217 24.50 16.00 18.80
CA ALA A 217 23.67 16.40 17.65
C ALA A 217 24.28 17.59 16.88
N VAL A 218 25.33 17.34 16.08
CA VAL A 218 25.78 18.28 15.03
C VAL A 218 24.96 18.02 13.78
N GLY A 219 23.87 18.76 13.62
CA GLY A 219 22.95 18.66 12.48
C GLY A 219 21.81 19.66 12.62
N ALA A 220 21.18 20.01 11.50
CA ALA A 220 20.01 20.88 11.53
C ALA A 220 18.79 20.14 12.09
N VAL A 221 17.91 20.86 12.79
CA VAL A 221 16.67 20.30 13.34
C VAL A 221 15.49 20.91 12.59
N VAL A 222 14.80 20.08 11.80
CA VAL A 222 13.60 20.48 11.08
C VAL A 222 12.42 20.51 12.05
N GLU A 223 11.86 21.69 12.28
CA GLU A 223 10.59 21.87 12.99
C GLU A 223 9.44 21.85 11.98
N ILE A 224 8.38 21.08 12.23
CA ILE A 224 7.18 21.05 11.38
C ILE A 224 6.04 21.78 12.08
N ARG A 225 5.42 22.71 11.37
CA ARG A 225 4.32 23.57 11.83
C ARG A 225 3.20 23.62 10.78
N GLY A 226 2.04 24.14 11.16
CA GLY A 226 0.86 24.33 10.31
C GLY A 226 0.43 25.80 10.15
N ASP A 227 1.37 26.74 10.24
CA ASP A 227 1.11 28.18 10.31
C ASP A 227 1.65 29.00 9.13
N ALA A 228 1.94 28.40 7.96
CA ALA A 228 2.22 29.18 6.75
C ALA A 228 0.94 29.72 6.08
N GLU A 229 1.05 30.83 5.35
CA GLU A 229 -0.07 31.48 4.63
C GLU A 229 -0.03 31.25 3.11
N SER A 230 1.14 30.92 2.58
CA SER A 230 1.38 30.66 1.16
C SER A 230 2.30 29.46 0.99
N ILE A 231 2.24 28.81 -0.18
CA ILE A 231 3.13 27.68 -0.50
C ILE A 231 4.45 28.26 -1.03
N GLY A 232 5.51 28.16 -0.23
CA GLY A 232 6.89 28.39 -0.64
C GLY A 232 7.71 27.09 -0.61
N PHE A 233 9.03 27.24 -0.44
CA PHE A 233 9.96 26.11 -0.39
C PHE A 233 9.77 25.25 0.87
N GLY A 234 9.53 25.87 2.03
CA GLY A 234 9.31 25.15 3.30
C GLY A 234 7.98 24.40 3.36
N GLU A 235 7.04 24.76 2.48
CA GLU A 235 5.66 24.29 2.45
C GLU A 235 5.42 23.28 1.31
N THR A 236 6.46 22.98 0.53
CA THR A 236 6.42 21.99 -0.57
C THR A 236 6.81 20.61 -0.05
N TRP A 237 5.87 19.67 -0.09
CA TRP A 237 6.06 18.27 0.30
C TRP A 237 6.03 17.34 -0.91
N VAL A 238 6.85 16.30 -0.90
CA VAL A 238 6.75 15.19 -1.87
C VAL A 238 5.94 14.06 -1.24
N ILE A 239 4.70 13.89 -1.70
CA ILE A 239 3.85 12.76 -1.32
C ILE A 239 4.27 11.54 -2.15
N ARG A 240 4.68 10.46 -1.49
CA ARG A 240 4.92 9.16 -2.13
C ARG A 240 3.96 8.12 -1.55
N GLY A 241 3.36 7.29 -2.40
CA GLY A 241 2.52 6.16 -2.01
C GLY A 241 3.10 4.83 -2.49
N GLN A 242 2.61 3.71 -1.95
CA GLN A 242 2.97 2.39 -2.46
C GLN A 242 2.38 2.15 -3.85
N ARG A 243 3.17 1.61 -4.78
CA ARG A 243 2.80 1.44 -6.20
C ARG A 243 1.50 0.65 -6.41
N ARG A 244 1.26 -0.39 -5.60
CA ARG A 244 0.01 -1.17 -5.56
C ARG A 244 -1.27 -0.36 -5.35
N PHE A 245 -1.19 0.82 -4.71
CA PHE A 245 -2.33 1.71 -4.49
C PHE A 245 -2.40 2.89 -5.46
N LYS A 246 -1.31 3.18 -6.21
CA LYS A 246 -1.36 4.19 -7.27
C LYS A 246 -2.34 3.73 -8.33
N THR A 247 -3.32 4.59 -8.66
CA THR A 247 -4.39 4.19 -9.58
C THR A 247 -3.77 3.87 -10.94
N LYS A 248 -3.80 2.59 -11.36
CA LYS A 248 -3.26 2.16 -12.67
C LYS A 248 -4.15 2.69 -13.80
N VAL A 249 -4.00 3.97 -14.12
CA VAL A 249 -4.66 4.67 -15.23
C VAL A 249 -4.21 4.02 -16.54
N ARG A 250 -4.95 2.99 -16.96
CA ARG A 250 -4.91 2.45 -18.31
C ARG A 250 -5.25 3.59 -19.27
N LYS A 251 -4.20 4.21 -19.85
CA LYS A 251 -4.30 5.25 -20.90
C LYS A 251 -5.44 4.91 -21.85
N GLU A 252 -6.34 5.86 -22.08
CA GLU A 252 -7.67 5.55 -22.63
C GLU A 252 -7.64 4.98 -24.06
N GLY A 253 -6.56 5.20 -24.82
CA GLY A 253 -6.29 4.48 -26.08
C GLY A 253 -6.25 2.95 -25.97
N ALA A 254 -6.03 2.38 -24.77
CA ALA A 254 -6.19 0.94 -24.53
C ALA A 254 -7.66 0.47 -24.49
N LYS A 255 -8.61 1.42 -24.48
CA LYS A 255 -10.06 1.24 -24.61
C LYS A 255 -10.63 1.90 -25.87
N GLU A 256 -9.80 2.21 -26.88
CA GLU A 256 -10.29 2.47 -28.23
C GLU A 256 -11.01 1.23 -28.76
N GLU A 257 -12.33 1.24 -28.54
CA GLU A 257 -13.37 0.40 -29.11
C GLU A 257 -12.97 -1.06 -29.35
N ARG A 258 -13.34 -1.94 -28.41
CA ARG A 258 -13.48 -3.38 -28.69
C ARG A 258 -14.64 -3.64 -29.66
N ILE A 259 -14.49 -3.16 -30.89
CA ILE A 259 -15.37 -3.40 -32.03
C ILE A 259 -15.69 -4.90 -32.09
N SER A 260 -16.97 -5.22 -32.05
CA SER A 260 -17.43 -6.60 -31.99
C SER A 260 -17.17 -7.31 -33.33
N ARG A 261 -17.10 -8.65 -33.31
CA ARG A 261 -17.00 -9.44 -34.56
C ARG A 261 -18.19 -9.11 -35.48
N ARG A 262 -19.38 -8.90 -34.91
CA ARG A 262 -20.62 -8.54 -35.62
C ARG A 262 -20.56 -7.16 -36.27
N GLU A 263 -19.88 -6.17 -35.67
CA GLU A 263 -19.62 -4.87 -36.30
C GLU A 263 -18.65 -4.98 -37.47
N LEU A 264 -17.56 -5.75 -37.34
CA LEU A 264 -16.64 -5.99 -38.46
C LEU A 264 -17.32 -6.70 -39.61
N GLU A 265 -18.17 -7.69 -39.32
CA GLU A 265 -18.95 -8.41 -40.34
C GLU A 265 -19.97 -7.49 -41.04
N LYS A 266 -20.65 -6.62 -40.28
CA LYS A 266 -21.56 -5.59 -40.81
C LYS A 266 -20.82 -4.55 -41.67
N LEU A 267 -19.62 -4.13 -41.27
CA LEU A 267 -18.78 -3.21 -42.04
C LEU A 267 -18.16 -3.88 -43.27
N ALA A 268 -17.75 -5.14 -43.19
CA ALA A 268 -17.24 -5.90 -44.32
C ALA A 268 -18.35 -6.21 -45.34
N GLY A 269 -19.60 -6.37 -44.88
CA GLY A 269 -20.74 -6.81 -45.67
C GLY A 269 -20.83 -8.33 -45.80
N GLN A 270 -20.21 -9.08 -44.87
CA GLN A 270 -20.08 -10.54 -44.92
C GLN A 270 -19.67 -11.13 -43.57
N GLN A 271 -19.87 -12.44 -43.40
CA GLN A 271 -19.17 -13.23 -42.39
C GLN A 271 -17.65 -13.15 -42.62
N LEU A 272 -16.89 -13.14 -41.52
CA LEU A 272 -15.43 -13.03 -41.49
C LEU A 272 -14.84 -14.21 -40.72
N ASP A 273 -13.72 -14.75 -41.20
CA ASP A 273 -12.94 -15.76 -40.49
C ASP A 273 -12.15 -15.14 -39.32
N ASP A 274 -11.81 -15.91 -38.28
CA ASP A 274 -11.16 -15.35 -37.09
C ASP A 274 -9.79 -14.71 -37.37
N ASP A 275 -9.07 -15.14 -38.41
CA ASP A 275 -7.85 -14.47 -38.88
C ASP A 275 -8.13 -13.17 -39.64
N GLN A 276 -9.23 -13.06 -40.37
CA GLN A 276 -9.68 -11.79 -40.96
C GLN A 276 -10.11 -10.81 -39.86
N VAL A 277 -10.76 -11.30 -38.80
CA VAL A 277 -11.11 -10.52 -37.60
C VAL A 277 -9.85 -10.05 -36.85
N ARG A 278 -8.79 -10.87 -36.76
CA ARG A 278 -7.50 -10.48 -36.20
C ARG A 278 -6.83 -9.38 -37.05
N ILE A 279 -6.79 -9.55 -38.38
CA ILE A 279 -6.23 -8.56 -39.31
C ILE A 279 -6.96 -7.23 -39.22
N LEU A 280 -8.31 -7.22 -39.22
CA LEU A 280 -9.10 -6.00 -39.11
C LEU A 280 -8.94 -5.29 -37.76
N LYS A 281 -8.81 -6.04 -36.65
CA LYS A 281 -8.53 -5.46 -35.32
C LYS A 281 -7.12 -4.89 -35.22
N LYS A 282 -6.14 -5.45 -35.93
CA LYS A 282 -4.80 -4.87 -36.09
C LYS A 282 -4.86 -3.59 -36.92
N ALA A 283 -5.49 -3.65 -38.10
CA ALA A 283 -5.65 -2.51 -39.00
C ALA A 283 -6.43 -1.33 -38.38
N ARG A 284 -7.39 -1.57 -37.47
CA ARG A 284 -8.05 -0.51 -36.69
C ARG A 284 -7.06 0.26 -35.81
N ARG A 285 -6.17 -0.44 -35.09
CA ARG A 285 -5.11 0.14 -34.24
C ARG A 285 -4.05 0.88 -35.05
N GLU A 286 -3.85 0.46 -36.31
CA GLU A 286 -2.89 1.06 -37.25
C GLU A 286 -3.58 2.12 -38.17
N GLY A 287 -4.81 2.53 -37.86
CA GLY A 287 -5.60 3.50 -38.65
C GLY A 287 -6.15 2.99 -39.99
N ALA A 288 -5.51 1.97 -40.58
CA ALA A 288 -5.77 1.39 -41.89
C ALA A 288 -7.03 0.50 -42.02
N LEU A 289 -8.09 0.74 -41.24
CA LEU A 289 -9.31 -0.09 -41.25
C LEU A 289 -9.96 -0.16 -42.65
N GLN A 290 -10.06 0.97 -43.35
CA GLN A 290 -10.82 1.06 -44.61
C GLN A 290 -10.15 0.28 -45.76
N SER A 291 -8.81 0.34 -45.88
CA SER A 291 -8.07 -0.45 -46.88
C SER A 291 -8.15 -1.95 -46.58
N ALA A 292 -7.98 -2.37 -45.32
CA ALA A 292 -8.13 -3.77 -44.94
C ALA A 292 -9.53 -4.33 -45.21
N LEU A 293 -10.60 -3.52 -45.03
CA LEU A 293 -11.97 -3.90 -45.42
C LEU A 293 -12.13 -4.04 -46.94
N LEU A 294 -11.48 -3.20 -47.75
CA LEU A 294 -11.49 -3.30 -49.21
C LEU A 294 -10.76 -4.55 -49.71
N ASP A 295 -9.58 -4.85 -49.19
CA ASP A 295 -8.80 -6.06 -49.53
C ASP A 295 -9.61 -7.34 -49.30
N ILE A 296 -10.27 -7.44 -48.15
CA ILE A 296 -11.07 -8.62 -47.76
C ILE A 296 -12.35 -8.73 -48.61
N ARG A 297 -12.94 -7.61 -49.03
CA ARG A 297 -14.03 -7.59 -50.02
C ARG A 297 -13.57 -7.98 -51.43
N GLN A 298 -12.39 -7.53 -51.85
CA GLN A 298 -11.86 -7.79 -53.20
C GLN A 298 -11.43 -9.25 -53.37
N LYS A 299 -10.73 -9.82 -52.36
CA LYS A 299 -10.27 -11.22 -52.38
C LYS A 299 -11.42 -12.20 -52.61
N LYS A 300 -12.59 -12.00 -51.99
CA LYS A 300 -13.79 -12.83 -52.19
C LYS A 300 -14.48 -12.66 -53.55
N LYS A 301 -14.30 -11.52 -54.23
CA LYS A 301 -14.84 -11.33 -55.58
C LYS A 301 -14.01 -12.03 -56.67
N ARG A 302 -12.77 -12.43 -56.37
CA ARG A 302 -11.79 -12.92 -57.35
C ARG A 302 -11.78 -14.44 -57.51
N ASP A 303 -12.96 -15.07 -57.60
CA ASP A 303 -13.07 -16.52 -57.81
C ASP A 303 -14.38 -16.96 -58.52
N LYS A 304 -14.61 -16.41 -59.74
CA LYS A 304 -15.65 -16.90 -60.69
C LYS A 304 -15.34 -16.72 -62.19
N PHE A 305 -14.34 -15.90 -62.54
CA PHE A 305 -13.98 -15.61 -63.93
C PHE A 305 -12.44 -15.48 -64.09
N ALA A 306 -11.75 -16.57 -63.79
CA ALA A 306 -10.52 -16.93 -64.49
C ALA A 306 -10.86 -18.09 -65.42
N TRP A 307 -10.25 -18.11 -66.61
CA TRP A 307 -10.56 -19.04 -67.71
C TRP A 307 -9.59 -20.23 -67.70
#